data_AF-A0A381TP13-F1
#
_entry.id   AF-A0A381TP13-F1
#
_cell.length_a   1.000
_cell.length_b   1.000
_cell.length_c   1.000
_cell.angle_alpha   90.00
_cell.angle_beta   90.00
_cell.angle_gamma   90.00
#
_symmetry.space_group_name_H-M   'P 1'
#
loop_
_entity.id
_entity.type
_entity.pdbx_description
1 polymer ?
#
loop_
_entity_poly.entity_id
_entity_poly.type
_entity_poly.pdbx_seq_one_letter_code
_entity_poly.pdbx_strand_id
1 'polypeptide(L)'
;MLPGTCALLAENLWNLFESYAANQSTYGVKRHLTDARNFAHYLAQKNPNRIFNVKAHKAVLKYEQTWINSELSIQFLKVRSFKHDISNYTAWLAKRGTTPIYSGKPRVCIWFRISRRYRVLYWELFPRFWPK
;
A
#
# COMPACT_ATOMS: atom_id res chain seq x y z
N MET A 1 1.27 -8.13 3.74
CA MET A 1 1.03 -8.47 2.31
C MET A 1 0.70 -7.18 1.56
N LEU A 2 0.90 -7.11 0.24
CA LEU A 2 0.56 -5.95 -0.62
C LEU A 2 -0.60 -6.28 -1.57
N PRO A 3 -1.80 -6.61 -1.08
CA PRO A 3 -2.86 -7.19 -1.91
C PRO A 3 -3.30 -6.29 -3.08
N GLY A 4 -3.52 -5.01 -2.83
CA GLY A 4 -3.91 -4.03 -3.85
C GLY A 4 -2.80 -3.76 -4.85
N THR A 5 -1.55 -3.59 -4.38
CA THR A 5 -0.40 -3.43 -5.28
C THR A 5 -0.19 -4.67 -6.15
N CYS A 6 -0.27 -5.87 -5.58
CA CYS A 6 -0.16 -7.11 -6.34
C CYS A 6 -1.28 -7.27 -7.38
N ALA A 7 -2.51 -6.88 -7.04
CA ALA A 7 -3.62 -6.88 -7.97
C ALA A 7 -3.39 -5.90 -9.14
N LEU A 8 -2.86 -4.71 -8.86
CA LEU A 8 -2.53 -3.71 -9.88
C LEU A 8 -1.39 -4.12 -10.81
N LEU A 9 -0.40 -4.84 -10.28
CA LEU A 9 0.73 -5.33 -11.07
C LEU A 9 0.34 -6.54 -11.94
N ALA A 10 -0.66 -7.31 -11.53
CA ALA A 10 -1.21 -8.46 -12.27
C ALA A 10 -0.10 -9.32 -12.90
N GLU A 11 -0.06 -9.39 -14.23
CA GLU A 11 0.89 -10.19 -15.01
C GLU A 11 2.35 -9.72 -14.87
N ASN A 12 2.58 -8.42 -14.64
CA ASN A 12 3.92 -7.88 -14.44
C ASN A 12 4.49 -8.18 -13.05
N LEU A 13 3.66 -8.67 -12.12
CA LEU A 13 4.07 -8.95 -10.74
C LEU A 13 5.21 -9.96 -10.68
N TRP A 14 5.10 -11.06 -11.46
CA TRP A 14 6.08 -12.14 -11.43
C TRP A 14 7.45 -11.66 -11.92
N ASN A 15 7.50 -11.01 -13.07
CA ASN A 15 8.73 -10.47 -13.66
C ASN A 15 9.42 -9.44 -12.74
N LEU A 16 8.63 -8.57 -12.09
CA LEU A 16 9.15 -7.61 -11.13
C LEU A 16 9.67 -8.28 -9.86
N PHE A 17 9.00 -9.35 -9.40
CA PHE A 17 9.44 -10.12 -8.24
C PHE A 17 10.72 -10.91 -8.53
N GLU A 18 10.83 -11.58 -9.67
CA GLU A 18 12.07 -12.25 -10.09
C GLU A 18 13.24 -11.27 -10.17
N SER A 19 13.02 -10.10 -10.79
CA SER A 19 14.03 -9.04 -10.84
C SER A 19 14.46 -8.52 -9.46
N TYR A 20 13.58 -8.59 -8.47
CA TYR A 20 13.89 -8.23 -7.09
C TYR A 20 14.65 -9.37 -6.38
N ALA A 21 14.17 -10.60 -6.51
CA ALA A 21 14.73 -11.78 -5.87
C ALA A 21 16.12 -12.15 -6.39
N ALA A 22 16.46 -11.80 -7.64
CA ALA A 22 17.78 -12.03 -8.22
C ALA A 22 18.93 -11.39 -7.43
N ASN A 23 18.65 -10.27 -6.72
CA ASN A 23 19.65 -9.49 -5.99
C ASN A 23 19.37 -9.40 -4.48
N GLN A 24 18.37 -10.12 -3.97
CA GLN A 24 17.92 -10.00 -2.57
C GLN A 24 17.50 -11.37 -2.03
N SER A 25 17.98 -11.72 -0.83
CA SER A 25 17.44 -12.87 -0.10
C SER A 25 16.00 -12.59 0.32
N THR A 26 15.07 -13.48 -0.05
CA THR A 26 13.64 -13.34 0.22
C THR A 26 13.06 -14.70 0.57
N TYR A 27 12.27 -14.76 1.65
CA TYR A 27 11.53 -15.96 2.07
C TYR A 27 10.10 -15.96 1.50
N GLY A 28 9.66 -14.83 0.95
CA GLY A 28 8.43 -14.68 0.17
C GLY A 28 7.58 -13.49 0.62
N VAL A 29 7.34 -12.55 -0.31
CA VAL A 29 6.56 -11.32 -0.12
C VAL A 29 5.11 -11.55 0.33
N LYS A 30 4.54 -12.73 0.03
CA LYS A 30 3.19 -13.09 0.47
C LYS A 30 3.11 -13.54 1.93
N ARG A 31 4.21 -14.10 2.48
CA ARG A 31 4.23 -14.72 3.81
C ARG A 31 4.93 -13.84 4.86
N HIS A 32 5.91 -13.05 4.44
CA HIS A 32 6.74 -12.27 5.37
C HIS A 32 6.52 -10.77 5.17
N LEU A 33 6.13 -10.07 6.25
CA LEU A 33 5.90 -8.63 6.22
C LEU A 33 7.17 -7.84 5.89
N THR A 34 8.34 -8.30 6.36
CA THR A 34 9.63 -7.69 6.05
C THR A 34 9.93 -7.75 4.55
N ASP A 35 9.70 -8.90 3.91
CA ASP A 35 9.89 -9.05 2.46
C ASP A 35 8.90 -8.19 1.70
N ALA A 36 7.64 -8.12 2.16
CA ALA A 36 6.63 -7.24 1.59
C ALA A 36 7.05 -5.75 1.68
N ARG A 37 7.65 -5.33 2.79
CA ARG A 37 8.20 -3.97 2.94
C ARG A 37 9.31 -3.73 1.94
N ASN A 38 10.27 -4.63 1.86
CA ASN A 38 11.46 -4.49 1.01
C ASN A 38 11.07 -4.48 -0.49
N PHE A 39 10.15 -5.35 -0.89
CA PHE A 39 9.61 -5.35 -2.25
C PHE A 39 8.81 -4.07 -2.55
N ALA A 40 8.03 -3.57 -1.60
CA ALA A 40 7.35 -2.28 -1.78
C ALA A 40 8.34 -1.12 -1.98
N HIS A 41 9.47 -1.12 -1.25
CA HIS A 41 10.54 -0.14 -1.45
C HIS A 41 11.20 -0.27 -2.83
N TYR A 42 11.49 -1.49 -3.27
CA TYR A 42 11.98 -1.77 -4.61
C TYR A 42 11.05 -1.19 -5.69
N LEU A 43 9.74 -1.43 -5.58
CA LEU A 43 8.74 -0.91 -6.51
C LEU A 43 8.68 0.63 -6.51
N ALA A 44 8.93 1.28 -5.37
CA ALA A 44 8.96 2.73 -5.28
C ALA A 44 10.24 3.35 -5.86
N GLN A 45 11.37 2.63 -5.81
CA GLN A 45 12.66 3.07 -6.35
C GLN A 45 12.79 2.80 -7.85
N LYS A 46 12.29 1.66 -8.33
CA LYS A 46 12.37 1.27 -9.75
C LYS A 46 11.35 2.06 -10.56
N ASN A 47 11.69 3.28 -10.96
CA ASN A 47 10.93 4.16 -11.85
C ASN A 47 9.40 4.07 -11.64
N PRO A 48 8.85 4.66 -10.57
CA PRO A 48 7.45 4.51 -10.19
C PRO A 48 6.47 4.98 -11.27
N ASN A 49 6.90 5.83 -12.22
CA ASN A 49 6.08 6.23 -13.37
C ASN A 49 5.92 5.11 -14.41
N ARG A 50 6.94 4.25 -14.56
CA ARG A 50 6.93 3.12 -15.50
C ARG A 50 6.13 1.95 -14.97
N ILE A 51 6.20 1.71 -13.65
CA ILE A 51 5.44 0.65 -12.98
C ILE A 51 4.01 1.10 -12.68
N PHE A 52 3.83 2.34 -12.20
CA PHE A 52 2.55 2.90 -11.80
C PHE A 52 2.31 4.24 -12.51
N ASN A 53 1.85 4.18 -13.76
CA ASN A 53 1.58 5.39 -14.54
C ASN A 53 0.38 6.20 -13.95
N VAL A 54 -0.58 5.50 -13.34
CA VAL A 54 -1.79 6.11 -12.75
C VAL A 54 -1.51 6.62 -11.33
N LYS A 55 -1.90 7.87 -11.04
CA LYS A 55 -1.79 8.47 -9.69
C LYS A 55 -2.46 7.61 -8.61
N ALA A 56 -3.58 6.97 -8.94
CA ALA A 56 -4.29 6.02 -8.09
C ALA A 56 -3.40 4.86 -7.63
N HIS A 57 -2.64 4.26 -8.55
CA HIS A 57 -1.81 3.09 -8.24
C HIS A 57 -0.65 3.46 -7.30
N LYS A 58 -0.05 4.65 -7.49
CA LYS A 58 0.95 5.17 -6.54
C LYS A 58 0.37 5.42 -5.16
N ALA A 59 -0.90 5.84 -5.09
CA ALA A 59 -1.60 6.02 -3.82
C ALA A 59 -1.81 4.68 -3.12
N VAL A 60 -2.17 3.62 -3.86
CA VAL A 60 -2.29 2.25 -3.32
C VAL A 60 -0.96 1.77 -2.75
N LEU A 61 0.13 1.89 -3.51
CA LEU A 61 1.46 1.49 -3.01
C LEU A 61 1.82 2.24 -1.72
N LYS A 62 1.62 3.56 -1.68
CA LYS A 62 1.91 4.39 -0.49
C LYS A 62 1.04 4.01 0.71
N TYR A 63 -0.22 3.69 0.48
CA TYR A 63 -1.15 3.24 1.51
C TYR A 63 -0.68 1.92 2.13
N GLU A 64 -0.42 0.91 1.30
CA GLU A 64 0.01 -0.40 1.79
C GLU A 64 1.41 -0.38 2.40
N GLN A 65 2.34 0.42 1.87
CA GLN A 65 3.64 0.66 2.50
C GLN A 65 3.49 1.23 3.90
N THR A 66 2.60 2.22 4.08
CA THR A 66 2.39 2.85 5.38
C THR A 66 1.80 1.85 6.37
N TRP A 67 0.86 1.01 5.91
CA TRP A 67 0.31 -0.07 6.72
C TRP A 67 1.38 -1.09 7.13
N ILE A 68 2.18 -1.62 6.20
CA ILE A 68 3.25 -2.58 6.53
C ILE A 68 4.27 -1.97 7.49
N ASN A 69 4.66 -0.72 7.28
CA ASN A 69 5.58 -0.03 8.19
C ASN A 69 4.99 0.10 9.59
N SER A 70 3.69 0.40 9.70
CA SER A 70 3.02 0.48 10.99
C SER A 70 3.03 -0.84 11.75
N GLU A 71 2.85 -1.98 11.05
CA GLU A 71 2.86 -3.32 11.65
C GLU A 71 4.26 -3.72 12.14
N LEU A 72 5.30 -3.35 11.39
CA LEU A 72 6.69 -3.69 11.70
C LEU A 72 7.33 -2.78 12.75
N SER A 73 6.81 -1.57 12.96
CA SER A 73 7.35 -0.61 13.91
C SER A 73 6.90 -0.89 15.34
N ILE A 74 7.79 -0.67 16.31
CA ILE A 74 7.51 -0.76 17.76
C ILE A 74 6.57 0.38 18.18
N GLN A 75 6.86 1.59 17.72
CA GLN A 75 6.06 2.80 17.90
C GLN A 75 5.84 3.42 16.52
N PHE A 76 4.62 3.86 16.26
CA PHE A 76 4.27 4.41 14.96
C PHE A 76 3.17 5.44 15.08
N LEU A 77 3.35 6.59 14.45
CA LEU A 77 2.28 7.53 14.19
C LEU A 77 2.44 8.03 12.76
N LYS A 78 1.43 7.80 11.93
CA LYS A 78 1.39 8.38 10.59
C LYS A 78 -0.03 8.82 10.26
N VAL A 79 -0.12 10.04 9.76
CA VAL A 79 -1.34 10.60 9.18
C VAL A 79 -1.08 10.82 7.69
N ARG A 80 -1.99 10.36 6.83
CA ARG A 80 -1.94 10.63 5.39
C ARG A 80 -3.31 10.94 4.83
N SER A 81 -3.35 11.93 3.96
CA SER A 81 -4.49 12.29 3.12
C SER A 81 -4.44 11.57 1.78
N PHE A 82 -5.59 11.04 1.35
CA PHE A 82 -5.81 10.49 0.02
C PHE A 82 -6.99 11.20 -0.63
N LYS A 83 -6.87 11.48 -1.94
CA LYS A 83 -7.90 12.23 -2.70
C LYS A 83 -9.23 11.48 -2.82
N HIS A 84 -9.20 10.16 -2.69
CA HIS A 84 -10.36 9.28 -2.81
C HIS A 84 -10.32 8.21 -1.73
N ASP A 85 -11.35 7.36 -1.72
CA ASP A 85 -11.54 6.28 -0.78
C ASP A 85 -10.54 5.13 -1.00
N ILE A 86 -9.33 5.32 -0.46
CA ILE A 86 -8.20 4.45 -0.77
C ILE A 86 -8.37 3.04 -0.19
N SER A 87 -8.97 2.91 0.99
CA SER A 87 -9.12 1.62 1.66
C SER A 87 -10.11 0.73 0.92
N ASN A 88 -11.29 1.28 0.59
CA ASN A 88 -12.27 0.57 -0.22
C ASN A 88 -11.70 0.25 -1.61
N TYR A 89 -10.98 1.19 -2.23
CA TYR A 89 -10.33 0.94 -3.51
C TYR A 89 -9.30 -0.21 -3.43
N THR A 90 -8.45 -0.25 -2.40
CA THR A 90 -7.50 -1.36 -2.20
C THR A 90 -8.20 -2.70 -1.94
N ALA A 91 -9.27 -2.71 -1.14
CA ALA A 91 -10.03 -3.91 -0.84
C ALA A 91 -10.76 -4.46 -2.09
N TRP A 92 -11.25 -3.57 -2.95
CA TRP A 92 -11.85 -3.92 -4.23
C TRP A 92 -10.83 -4.50 -5.21
N LEU A 93 -9.68 -3.84 -5.35
CA LEU A 93 -8.58 -4.35 -6.17
C LEU A 93 -8.18 -5.77 -5.77
N ALA A 94 -8.07 -6.02 -4.47
CA ALA A 94 -7.74 -7.35 -3.95
C ALA A 94 -8.78 -8.42 -4.33
N LYS A 95 -10.05 -8.04 -4.49
CA LYS A 95 -11.17 -8.94 -4.83
C LYS A 95 -11.33 -9.20 -6.33
N ARG A 96 -10.50 -8.61 -7.21
CA ARG A 96 -10.50 -8.82 -8.68
C ARG A 96 -11.86 -8.59 -9.37
N GLY A 97 -12.73 -7.75 -8.82
CA GLY A 97 -14.02 -7.42 -9.44
C GLY A 97 -13.93 -6.15 -10.28
N THR A 98 -14.06 -6.29 -11.61
CA THR A 98 -14.18 -5.23 -12.65
C THR A 98 -13.14 -4.09 -12.58
N THR A 99 -13.01 -3.28 -13.63
CA THR A 99 -12.08 -2.14 -13.66
C THR A 99 -12.50 -1.09 -12.62
N PRO A 100 -11.74 -0.89 -11.52
CA PRO A 100 -12.23 -0.07 -10.44
C PRO A 100 -12.03 1.41 -10.77
N ILE A 101 -13.10 2.18 -10.64
CA ILE A 101 -13.05 3.63 -10.78
C ILE A 101 -12.49 4.20 -9.47
N TYR A 102 -11.28 4.75 -9.51
CA TYR A 102 -10.69 5.49 -8.39
C TYR A 102 -11.49 6.78 -8.16
N SER A 103 -12.55 6.66 -7.36
CA SER A 103 -13.56 7.69 -7.13
C SER A 103 -14.01 7.67 -5.67
N GLY A 104 -14.75 8.70 -5.26
CA GLY A 104 -15.24 8.84 -3.89
C GLY A 104 -14.61 10.01 -3.14
N LYS A 105 -15.05 10.19 -1.90
CA LYS A 105 -14.67 11.30 -1.03
C LYS A 105 -13.22 11.13 -0.54
N PRO A 106 -12.51 12.24 -0.33
CA PRO A 106 -11.16 12.23 0.23
C PRO A 106 -11.15 11.62 1.63
N ARG A 107 -10.05 10.96 1.97
CA ARG A 107 -9.86 10.26 3.25
C ARG A 107 -8.60 10.71 3.94
N VAL A 108 -8.67 10.87 5.26
CA VAL A 108 -7.49 11.00 6.11
C VAL A 108 -7.34 9.71 6.89
N CYS A 109 -6.27 8.98 6.61
CA CYS A 109 -5.94 7.72 7.26
C CYS A 109 -4.91 7.97 8.36
N ILE A 110 -5.16 7.38 9.53
CA ILE A 110 -4.30 7.47 10.71
C ILE A 110 -3.88 6.06 11.09
N TRP A 111 -2.57 5.84 11.20
CA TRP A 111 -1.97 4.63 11.76
C TRP A 111 -1.25 4.99 13.05
N PHE A 112 -1.63 4.36 14.14
CA PHE A 112 -1.08 4.65 15.46
C PHE A 112 -0.74 3.38 16.24
N ARG A 113 0.42 3.38 16.88
CA ARG A 113 0.88 2.33 17.78
C ARG A 113 1.80 2.93 18.83
N ILE A 114 1.49 2.68 20.10
CA ILE A 114 2.25 3.22 21.24
C ILE A 114 3.36 2.27 21.75
N SER A 115 3.25 0.96 21.49
CA SER A 115 4.30 -0.01 21.80
C SER A 115 4.11 -1.31 21.03
N ARG A 116 5.15 -2.16 21.00
CA ARG A 116 5.13 -3.48 20.35
C ARG A 116 4.03 -4.41 20.89
N ARG A 117 3.60 -4.21 22.14
CA ARG A 117 2.55 -5.04 22.77
C ARG A 117 1.16 -4.71 22.26
N TYR A 118 0.95 -3.49 21.76
CA TYR A 118 -0.33 -3.07 21.20
C TYR A 118 -0.41 -3.38 19.71
N ARG A 119 -1.63 -3.65 19.24
CA ARG A 119 -1.94 -3.71 17.80
C ARG A 119 -1.91 -2.31 17.21
N VAL A 120 -1.67 -2.22 15.90
CA VAL A 120 -1.82 -0.95 15.18
C VAL A 120 -3.29 -0.54 15.19
N LEU A 121 -3.57 0.66 15.67
CA LEU A 121 -4.86 1.31 15.50
C LEU A 121 -4.90 1.99 14.15
N TYR A 122 -5.98 1.74 13.42
CA TYR A 122 -6.23 2.33 12.12
C TYR A 122 -7.57 3.08 12.15
N TRP A 123 -7.53 4.36 11.75
CA TRP A 123 -8.72 5.19 11.64
C TRP A 123 -8.80 5.89 10.28
N GLU A 124 -10.02 6.05 9.80
CA GLU A 124 -10.32 6.83 8.61
C GLU A 124 -11.26 7.96 8.97
N LEU A 125 -10.82 9.18 8.69
CA LEU A 125 -11.62 10.37 8.87
C LEU A 125 -12.11 10.88 7.52
N PHE A 126 -13.35 11.37 7.53
CA PHE A 126 -14.00 12.03 6.42
C PHE A 126 -13.94 13.53 6.65
N PRO A 127 -13.02 14.25 5.99
CA PRO A 127 -12.96 15.69 6.12
C PRO A 127 -14.24 16.29 5.54
N ARG A 128 -14.98 17.05 6.37
CA ARG A 128 -16.16 17.79 5.92
C ARG A 128 -15.81 18.84 4.86
N PHE A 129 -14.62 19.41 4.96
CA PHE A 129 -14.08 20.37 4.03
C PHE A 129 -12.83 19.80 3.36
N TRP A 130 -12.82 19.76 2.02
CA TRP A 130 -11.65 19.38 1.24
C TRP A 130 -11.41 20.41 0.15
N PRO A 131 -10.18 20.92 -0.01
CA PRO A 131 -9.88 21.84 -1.09
C PRO A 131 -10.10 21.12 -2.43
N LYS A 132 -10.91 21.75 -3.30
CA LYS A 132 -11.17 21.28 -4.67
C LYS A 132 -9.90 21.37 -5.52
#